data_AF-A0A661ARN0-F1
#
_entry.id   AF-A0A661ARN0-F1
#
_cell.length_a   1.000
_cell.length_b   1.000
_cell.length_c   1.000
_cell.angle_alpha   90.00
_cell.angle_beta   90.00
_cell.angle_gamma   90.00
#
_symmetry.space_group_name_H-M   'P 1'
#
loop_
_entity.id
_entity.type
_entity.pdbx_description
1 polymer ?
#
loop_
_entity_poly.entity_id
_entity_poly.type
_entity_poly.pdbx_seq_one_letter_code
_entity_poly.pdbx_strand_id
1 'polypeptide(L)'
;MVMSRDFAAIEEKWRRFWDETGLYNTPEIPEKKFYLLEMYAYPSGDIHIGHFRNYTVGDVVWRFLKMKGYELLHPFGWDAFGLPAEQAALKRNLSPDKWTHNNIETGKATLKRLAISYDWEREVRTCDPDYYKWTQWIFLKLHEAGLVYRDSSAVNWCPQCKTVLANEQVISGKCWRCGSNVEKRELEQWFVKITDYAQRLLDDLEKLKGNWPDNIVTLQKNWIGRSEGAEVDFIIDGSDIVLPIFTTRPDTIYGVTFMSIAPDAKIMKKILPLVPQEYKDDVEKYIEKSLHRTEIERSSAEREKDGVFTGLYCINPYNNEKVQVWVADYVLASYGTGAVMAVPAHDQRDFEFAKKYDIPIKVVIEPKGKKLDPDEMTEAYTEPGTMINSDIFNGTFSKDGIAKVIEYGENKGFARKKITYHLRDWLISRQRYWGAPIPMIHCEKCGIVPVPEKDLPVLLPPDDKVDFVPKGRSPLADVPEFMNTTCPKCGGPAKRDPDTMDTFVCSSWYYLRYLDPKNDNEPFTRENAEKWLPIDLYIGG
;
A
#
# COMPACT_ATOMS: atom_id res chain seq x y z
N MET A 1 42.88 38.58 24.62
CA MET A 1 42.73 37.32 25.39
C MET A 1 41.73 36.44 24.66
N VAL A 2 42.22 35.55 23.79
CA VAL A 2 41.38 34.49 23.23
C VAL A 2 41.38 33.40 24.29
N MET A 3 40.43 33.46 25.25
CA MET A 3 40.14 32.29 26.07
C MET A 3 39.78 31.16 25.11
N SER A 4 40.45 30.01 25.22
CA SER A 4 39.94 28.77 24.64
C SER A 4 38.50 28.64 25.09
N ARG A 5 37.53 28.87 24.20
CA ARG A 5 36.12 28.77 24.54
C ARG A 5 35.85 27.32 24.87
N ASP A 6 35.59 27.05 26.14
CA ASP A 6 35.07 25.76 26.58
C ASP A 6 33.63 25.65 26.05
N PHE A 7 33.49 25.10 24.85
CA PHE A 7 32.19 24.91 24.22
C PHE A 7 31.29 24.01 25.06
N ALA A 8 31.84 23.00 25.74
CA ALA A 8 31.06 22.08 26.57
C ALA A 8 30.38 22.84 27.72
N ALA A 9 31.12 23.68 28.44
CA ALA A 9 30.58 24.50 29.53
C ALA A 9 29.53 25.51 29.03
N ILE A 10 29.73 26.11 27.85
CA ILE A 10 28.78 27.07 27.26
C ILE A 10 27.48 26.37 26.86
N GLU A 11 27.57 25.23 26.17
CA GLU A 11 26.40 24.47 25.75
C GLU A 11 25.60 23.94 26.95
N GLU A 12 26.27 23.42 27.99
CA GLU A 12 25.60 22.93 29.20
C GLU A 12 24.85 24.05 29.92
N LYS A 13 25.46 25.22 30.06
CA LYS A 13 24.82 26.40 30.63
C LYS A 13 23.51 26.73 29.92
N TRP A 14 23.53 26.79 28.58
CA TRP A 14 22.36 27.21 27.81
C TRP A 14 21.28 26.13 27.72
N ARG A 15 21.66 24.85 27.58
CA ARG A 15 20.70 23.73 27.68
C ARG A 15 19.91 23.79 28.98
N ARG A 16 20.61 23.90 30.11
CA ARG A 16 19.98 24.00 31.42
C ARG A 16 19.04 25.21 31.52
N PHE A 17 19.48 26.37 31.02
CA PHE A 17 18.65 27.58 31.02
C PHE A 17 17.35 27.40 30.21
N TRP A 18 17.42 26.78 29.03
CA TRP A 18 16.22 26.55 28.19
C TRP A 18 15.27 25.53 28.80
N ASP A 19 15.80 24.47 29.42
CA ASP A 19 15.01 23.49 30.16
C ASP A 19 14.32 24.10 31.38
N GLU A 20 15.06 24.85 32.22
CA GLU A 20 14.53 25.49 33.45
C GLU A 20 13.46 26.54 33.15
N THR A 21 13.54 27.20 32.00
CA THR A 21 12.57 28.20 31.57
C THR A 21 11.36 27.61 30.83
N GLY A 22 11.38 26.31 30.54
CA GLY A 22 10.34 25.66 29.73
C GLY A 22 10.22 26.28 28.33
N LEU A 23 11.34 26.77 27.77
CA LEU A 23 11.34 27.57 26.53
C LEU A 23 10.64 26.86 25.35
N TYR A 24 10.75 25.52 25.33
CA TYR A 24 10.23 24.67 24.27
C TYR A 24 8.81 24.16 24.50
N ASN A 25 8.21 24.44 25.67
CA ASN A 25 6.87 23.96 25.98
C ASN A 25 5.84 24.60 25.05
N THR A 26 4.96 23.77 24.52
CA THR A 26 3.86 24.22 23.66
C THR A 26 2.83 24.97 24.51
N PRO A 27 2.43 26.20 24.15
CA PRO A 27 1.39 26.93 24.89
C PRO A 27 0.02 26.26 24.72
N GLU A 28 -0.81 26.29 25.77
CA GLU A 28 -2.14 25.67 25.75
C GLU A 28 -3.11 26.38 24.79
N ILE A 29 -2.97 27.69 24.64
CA ILE A 29 -3.81 28.55 23.79
C ILE A 29 -2.88 29.49 23.00
N PRO A 30 -2.51 29.14 21.74
CA PRO A 30 -1.68 30.00 20.92
C PRO A 30 -2.53 31.10 20.24
N GLU A 31 -2.03 32.33 20.22
CA GLU A 31 -2.53 33.43 19.38
C GLU A 31 -1.92 33.37 17.97
N LYS A 32 -0.61 33.12 17.87
CA LYS A 32 0.13 33.06 16.60
C LYS A 32 0.76 31.68 16.40
N LYS A 33 -0.10 30.69 16.19
CA LYS A 33 0.29 29.27 16.12
C LYS A 33 1.21 28.94 14.95
N PHE A 34 2.10 27.98 15.18
CA PHE A 34 2.83 27.27 14.13
C PHE A 34 3.09 25.82 14.54
N TYR A 35 2.52 24.86 13.83
CA TYR A 35 2.79 23.45 14.01
C TYR A 35 3.94 23.02 13.09
N LEU A 36 5.13 22.90 13.68
CA LEU A 36 6.34 22.38 13.05
C LEU A 36 6.51 20.90 13.40
N LEU A 37 6.72 20.06 12.39
CA LEU A 37 6.86 18.63 12.61
C LEU A 37 7.93 18.02 11.71
N GLU A 38 8.77 17.18 12.30
CA GLU A 38 9.67 16.29 11.58
C GLU A 38 9.18 14.83 11.67
N MET A 39 9.49 14.03 10.65
CA MET A 39 9.36 12.57 10.75
C MET A 39 10.17 12.07 11.96
N TYR A 40 9.47 11.51 12.94
CA TYR A 40 10.05 10.94 14.15
C TYR A 40 10.97 9.74 13.87
N ALA A 41 11.84 9.38 14.82
CA ALA A 41 12.88 8.38 14.59
C ALA A 41 12.40 6.94 14.84
N TYR A 42 12.89 6.00 14.03
CA TYR A 42 12.90 4.58 14.42
C TYR A 42 14.02 4.35 15.45
N PRO A 43 13.75 3.83 16.67
CA PRO A 43 14.74 3.55 17.70
C PRO A 43 15.50 2.23 17.42
N SER A 44 16.08 2.14 16.22
CA SER A 44 16.84 0.97 15.75
C SER A 44 18.34 1.02 16.08
N GLY A 45 18.78 2.14 16.68
CA GLY A 45 20.13 2.45 17.14
C GLY A 45 20.17 3.89 17.65
N ASP A 46 21.37 4.45 17.85
CA ASP A 46 21.54 5.86 18.19
C ASP A 46 21.30 6.79 16.99
N ILE A 47 21.07 8.07 17.27
CA ILE A 47 20.91 9.15 16.30
C ILE A 47 22.20 9.28 15.46
N HIS A 48 22.05 9.40 14.14
CA HIS A 48 23.15 9.47 13.19
C HIS A 48 23.05 10.74 12.36
N ILE A 49 24.04 11.03 11.50
CA ILE A 49 24.10 12.33 10.79
C ILE A 49 22.89 12.61 9.89
N GLY A 50 22.23 11.59 9.34
CA GLY A 50 20.95 11.75 8.62
C GLY A 50 19.83 12.30 9.50
N HIS A 51 19.62 11.72 10.69
CA HIS A 51 18.72 12.23 11.72
C HIS A 51 19.11 13.66 12.14
N PHE A 52 20.40 13.89 12.40
CA PHE A 52 20.91 15.22 12.77
C PHE A 52 20.54 16.28 11.73
N ARG A 53 20.77 16.01 10.44
CA ARG A 53 20.39 16.92 9.35
C ARG A 53 18.91 17.28 9.39
N ASN A 54 18.03 16.28 9.55
CA ASN A 54 16.59 16.50 9.55
C ASN A 54 16.15 17.38 10.75
N TYR A 55 16.58 17.02 11.95
CA TYR A 55 16.15 17.66 13.20
C TYR A 55 16.80 19.03 13.43
N THR A 56 18.03 19.24 12.95
CA THR A 56 18.64 20.57 12.96
C THR A 56 17.94 21.55 12.02
N VAL A 57 17.42 21.08 10.87
CA VAL A 57 16.61 21.96 9.99
C VAL A 57 15.34 22.41 10.71
N GLY A 58 14.65 21.49 11.40
CA GLY A 58 13.51 21.85 12.25
C GLY A 58 13.90 22.83 13.36
N ASP A 59 14.99 22.57 14.09
CA ASP A 59 15.48 23.47 15.15
C ASP A 59 15.75 24.91 14.66
N VAL A 60 16.39 25.05 13.49
CA VAL A 60 16.65 26.36 12.87
C VAL A 60 15.35 27.09 12.56
N VAL A 61 14.36 26.39 11.99
CA VAL A 61 13.03 26.95 11.71
C VAL A 61 12.33 27.35 13.02
N TRP A 62 12.36 26.49 14.03
CA TRP A 62 11.75 26.76 15.33
C TRP A 62 12.31 28.04 15.95
N ARG A 63 13.64 28.16 16.03
CA ARG A 63 14.32 29.32 16.64
C ARG A 63 14.00 30.60 15.88
N PHE A 64 14.02 30.55 14.54
CA PHE A 64 13.66 31.68 13.69
C PHE A 64 12.21 32.13 13.93
N LEU A 65 11.26 31.20 13.94
CA LEU A 65 9.84 31.50 14.13
C LEU A 65 9.54 31.99 15.55
N LYS A 66 10.17 31.40 16.57
CA LYS A 66 10.06 31.88 17.95
C LYS A 66 10.53 33.32 18.07
N MET A 67 11.64 33.69 17.44
CA MET A 67 12.14 35.08 17.38
C MET A 67 11.22 36.03 16.59
N LYS A 68 10.34 35.49 15.72
CA LYS A 68 9.28 36.23 15.01
C LYS A 68 7.95 36.27 15.78
N GLY A 69 7.95 35.82 17.03
CA GLY A 69 6.80 35.83 17.93
C GLY A 69 5.75 34.77 17.62
N TYR A 70 6.11 33.70 16.89
CA TYR A 70 5.22 32.54 16.76
C TYR A 70 5.23 31.69 18.03
N GLU A 71 4.12 31.03 18.25
CA GLU A 71 3.87 30.06 19.32
C GLU A 71 3.83 28.67 18.70
N LEU A 72 4.80 27.84 19.06
CA LEU A 72 5.08 26.62 18.32
C LEU A 72 4.62 25.37 19.08
N LEU A 73 4.01 24.46 18.33
CA LEU A 73 3.98 23.04 18.67
C LEU A 73 5.11 22.38 17.88
N HIS A 74 6.13 21.91 18.59
CA HIS A 74 7.29 21.22 18.00
C HIS A 74 7.59 19.96 18.80
N PRO A 75 6.83 18.88 18.56
CA PRO A 75 6.91 17.66 19.34
C PRO A 75 7.97 16.70 18.78
N PHE A 76 8.32 15.69 19.57
CA PHE A 76 9.13 14.57 19.11
C PHE A 76 8.62 13.25 19.67
N GLY A 77 9.02 12.14 19.07
CA GLY A 77 8.60 10.82 19.50
C GLY A 77 9.38 9.72 18.81
N TRP A 78 8.89 8.49 18.95
CA TRP A 78 9.60 7.29 18.52
C TRP A 78 8.66 6.34 17.80
N ASP A 79 8.98 6.01 16.55
CA ASP A 79 8.32 4.93 15.81
C ASP A 79 8.87 3.58 16.25
N ALA A 80 8.39 3.13 17.40
CA ALA A 80 9.04 2.14 18.22
C ALA A 80 8.56 0.70 17.94
N PHE A 81 7.44 0.51 17.25
CA PHE A 81 6.98 -0.79 16.79
C PHE A 81 7.57 -1.22 15.44
N GLY A 82 7.25 -2.45 15.05
CA GLY A 82 7.47 -2.97 13.71
C GLY A 82 8.83 -3.60 13.48
N LEU A 83 9.04 -3.97 12.21
CA LEU A 83 10.23 -4.69 11.76
C LEU A 83 11.54 -4.02 12.21
N PRO A 84 11.74 -2.69 12.05
CA PRO A 84 13.01 -2.01 12.34
C PRO A 84 13.61 -2.38 13.70
N ALA A 85 12.86 -2.15 14.77
CA ALA A 85 13.28 -2.43 16.14
C ALA A 85 13.46 -3.94 16.38
N GLU A 86 12.48 -4.75 15.99
CA GLU A 86 12.49 -6.19 16.26
C GLU A 86 13.69 -6.91 15.65
N GLN A 87 13.99 -6.69 14.36
CA GLN A 87 15.14 -7.37 13.75
C GLN A 87 16.49 -6.88 14.30
N ALA A 88 16.57 -5.62 14.72
CA ALA A 88 17.79 -5.09 15.31
C ALA A 88 18.08 -5.73 16.68
N ALA A 89 17.03 -5.99 17.46
CA ALA A 89 17.09 -6.71 18.73
C ALA A 89 17.42 -8.20 18.52
N LEU A 90 16.70 -8.89 17.61
CA LEU A 90 16.88 -10.32 17.35
C LEU A 90 18.27 -10.65 16.80
N LYS A 91 18.85 -9.81 15.93
CA LYS A 91 20.25 -9.99 15.45
C LYS A 91 21.29 -9.97 16.58
N ARG A 92 20.93 -9.42 17.75
CA ARG A 92 21.80 -9.28 18.92
C ARG A 92 21.38 -10.21 20.06
N ASN A 93 20.41 -11.10 19.83
CA ASN A 93 19.80 -11.94 20.86
C ASN A 93 19.26 -11.12 22.05
N LEU A 94 18.66 -9.96 21.76
CA LEU A 94 18.05 -9.08 22.76
C LEU A 94 16.53 -9.07 22.61
N SER A 95 15.87 -8.80 23.74
CA SER A 95 14.44 -8.48 23.83
C SER A 95 14.11 -7.25 22.97
N PRO A 96 13.15 -7.32 22.03
CA PRO A 96 12.67 -6.16 21.28
C PRO A 96 12.26 -5.00 22.18
N ASP A 97 11.56 -5.29 23.28
CA ASP A 97 11.15 -4.30 24.27
C ASP A 97 12.33 -3.56 24.89
N LYS A 98 13.27 -4.29 25.49
CA LYS A 98 14.44 -3.71 26.16
C LYS A 98 15.35 -2.97 25.18
N TRP A 99 15.54 -3.51 23.98
CA TRP A 99 16.35 -2.89 22.94
C TRP A 99 15.76 -1.54 22.52
N THR A 100 14.45 -1.52 22.27
CA THR A 100 13.71 -0.32 21.85
C THR A 100 13.80 0.77 22.91
N HIS A 101 13.46 0.46 24.16
CA HIS A 101 13.49 1.42 25.25
C HIS A 101 14.90 1.96 25.52
N ASN A 102 15.93 1.10 25.46
CA ASN A 102 17.31 1.56 25.62
C ASN A 102 17.75 2.53 24.50
N ASN A 103 17.35 2.26 23.26
CA ASN A 103 17.65 3.16 22.14
C ASN A 103 16.86 4.46 22.21
N ILE A 104 15.62 4.44 22.69
CA ILE A 104 14.84 5.64 22.97
C ILE A 104 15.57 6.52 23.98
N GLU A 105 16.00 5.97 25.12
CA GLU A 105 16.71 6.76 26.15
C GLU A 105 18.05 7.29 25.63
N THR A 106 18.80 6.47 24.87
CA THR A 106 20.06 6.89 24.24
C THR A 106 19.83 8.03 23.25
N GLY A 107 18.89 7.86 22.30
CA GLY A 107 18.60 8.85 21.29
C GLY A 107 18.03 10.14 21.89
N LYS A 108 17.16 10.03 22.90
CA LYS A 108 16.63 11.17 23.66
C LYS A 108 17.76 11.96 24.33
N ALA A 109 18.70 11.28 24.99
CA ALA A 109 19.86 11.91 25.59
C ALA A 109 20.73 12.62 24.54
N THR A 110 20.93 11.99 23.37
CA THR A 110 21.65 12.60 22.23
C THR A 110 20.95 13.87 21.74
N LEU A 111 19.64 13.83 21.48
CA LEU A 111 18.87 15.00 21.00
C LEU A 111 18.81 16.13 22.03
N LYS A 112 18.65 15.80 23.32
CA LYS A 112 18.73 16.79 24.41
C LYS A 112 20.11 17.43 24.50
N ARG A 113 21.19 16.65 24.32
CA ARG A 113 22.56 17.19 24.29
C ARG A 113 22.78 18.13 23.11
N LEU A 114 22.13 17.89 21.98
CA LEU A 114 22.15 18.78 20.82
C LEU A 114 21.27 20.04 21.00
N ALA A 115 20.49 20.11 22.08
CA ALA A 115 19.59 21.23 22.39
C ALA A 115 18.58 21.53 21.26
N ILE A 116 18.07 20.47 20.62
CA ILE A 116 16.98 20.59 19.65
C ILE A 116 15.71 21.02 20.38
N SER A 117 14.98 21.98 19.81
CA SER A 117 13.89 22.73 20.43
C SER A 117 12.56 21.96 20.57
N TYR A 118 12.61 20.72 21.04
CA TYR A 118 11.43 19.86 21.19
C TYR A 118 10.70 20.05 22.52
N ASP A 119 9.37 20.00 22.44
CA ASP A 119 8.49 19.82 23.58
C ASP A 119 8.49 18.35 24.03
N TRP A 120 9.39 18.02 24.97
CA TRP A 120 9.48 16.68 25.54
C TRP A 120 8.31 16.31 26.46
N GLU A 121 7.44 17.26 26.86
CA GLU A 121 6.22 16.92 27.59
C GLU A 121 5.18 16.26 26.70
N ARG A 122 5.36 16.38 25.38
CA ARG A 122 4.52 15.77 24.35
C ARG A 122 5.15 14.54 23.68
N GLU A 123 6.17 13.95 24.30
CA GLU A 123 6.80 12.73 23.78
C GLU A 123 5.79 11.59 23.61
N VAL A 124 5.84 10.90 22.49
CA VAL A 124 5.08 9.66 22.26
C VAL A 124 6.01 8.52 21.85
N ARG A 125 5.65 7.31 22.25
CA ARG A 125 6.36 6.07 21.93
C ARG A 125 5.33 5.08 21.39
N THR A 126 5.44 4.72 20.10
CA THR A 126 4.34 3.95 19.48
C THR A 126 4.20 2.53 20.01
N CYS A 127 5.21 2.01 20.72
CA CYS A 127 5.20 0.70 21.38
C CYS A 127 4.52 0.69 22.75
N ASP A 128 4.22 1.86 23.33
CA ASP A 128 3.71 1.94 24.69
C ASP A 128 2.17 1.75 24.70
N PRO A 129 1.60 1.05 25.71
CA PRO A 129 0.16 0.75 25.75
C PRO A 129 -0.75 1.96 25.71
N ASP A 130 -0.33 3.09 26.27
CA ASP A 130 -1.06 4.36 26.26
C ASP A 130 -1.15 4.98 24.85
N TYR A 131 -0.25 4.62 23.95
CA TYR A 131 -0.32 4.96 22.53
C TYR A 131 -1.12 3.93 21.74
N TYR A 132 -0.70 2.66 21.74
CA TYR A 132 -1.28 1.68 20.81
C TYR A 132 -2.70 1.21 21.18
N LYS A 133 -3.17 1.48 22.40
CA LYS A 133 -4.61 1.40 22.74
C LYS A 133 -5.44 2.17 21.70
N TRP A 134 -4.96 3.34 21.30
CA TRP A 134 -5.65 4.19 20.33
C TRP A 134 -5.48 3.69 18.89
N THR A 135 -4.34 3.10 18.54
CA THR A 135 -4.19 2.38 17.27
C THR A 135 -5.21 1.23 17.17
N GLN A 136 -5.42 0.47 18.25
CA GLN A 136 -6.45 -0.57 18.33
C GLN A 136 -7.86 0.02 18.24
N TRP A 137 -8.11 1.13 18.92
CA TRP A 137 -9.40 1.82 18.85
C TRP A 137 -9.72 2.30 17.43
N ILE A 138 -8.75 2.92 16.73
CA ILE A 138 -8.90 3.35 15.32
C ILE A 138 -9.20 2.14 14.44
N PHE A 139 -8.51 1.02 14.63
CA PHE A 139 -8.80 -0.22 13.91
C PHE A 139 -10.27 -0.65 14.10
N LEU A 140 -10.76 -0.65 15.35
CA LEU A 140 -12.15 -1.01 15.64
C LEU A 140 -13.13 -0.06 14.94
N LYS A 141 -12.87 1.25 14.94
CA LYS A 141 -13.71 2.23 14.23
C LYS A 141 -13.71 2.06 12.72
N LEU A 142 -12.57 1.73 12.13
CA LEU A 142 -12.50 1.40 10.71
C LEU A 142 -13.23 0.09 10.39
N HIS A 143 -13.16 -0.91 11.27
CA HIS A 143 -13.91 -2.15 11.12
C HIS A 143 -15.43 -1.94 11.24
N GLU A 144 -15.89 -1.17 12.24
CA GLU A 144 -17.29 -0.76 12.39
C GLU A 144 -17.82 -0.02 11.15
N ALA A 145 -16.98 0.80 10.51
CA ALA A 145 -17.30 1.51 9.28
C ALA A 145 -17.20 0.63 8.00
N GLY A 146 -16.85 -0.65 8.12
CA GLY A 146 -16.68 -1.56 6.98
C GLY A 146 -15.43 -1.30 6.13
N LEU A 147 -14.49 -0.50 6.64
CA LEU A 147 -13.23 -0.13 5.98
C LEU A 147 -12.07 -1.07 6.33
N VAL A 148 -12.20 -1.89 7.37
CA VAL A 148 -11.25 -2.96 7.67
C VAL A 148 -11.94 -4.30 7.46
N TYR A 149 -11.28 -5.19 6.72
CA TYR A 149 -11.79 -6.52 6.41
C TYR A 149 -10.66 -7.55 6.34
N ARG A 150 -11.04 -8.83 6.33
CA ARG A 150 -10.12 -9.96 6.17
C ARG A 150 -10.45 -10.70 4.88
N ASP A 151 -9.44 -11.00 4.08
CA ASP A 151 -9.57 -11.75 2.82
C ASP A 151 -8.31 -12.59 2.54
N SER A 152 -8.47 -13.62 1.72
CA SER A 152 -7.37 -14.43 1.20
C SER A 152 -6.76 -13.75 -0.02
N SER A 153 -5.45 -13.47 0.04
CA SER A 153 -4.73 -12.87 -1.08
C SER A 153 -3.36 -13.51 -1.27
N ALA A 154 -2.86 -13.44 -2.51
CA ALA A 154 -1.46 -13.72 -2.80
C ALA A 154 -0.61 -12.55 -2.29
N VAL A 155 -0.08 -12.72 -1.08
CA VAL A 155 0.64 -11.66 -0.36
C VAL A 155 2.13 -11.74 -0.62
N ASN A 156 2.78 -10.58 -0.61
CA ASN A 156 4.22 -10.46 -0.72
C ASN A 156 4.87 -11.05 0.54
N TRP A 157 5.64 -12.12 0.40
CA TRP A 157 6.31 -12.82 1.49
C TRP A 157 7.82 -12.63 1.40
N CYS A 158 8.44 -12.15 2.48
CA CYS A 158 9.90 -12.10 2.56
C CYS A 158 10.44 -13.39 3.22
N PRO A 159 11.17 -14.25 2.50
CA PRO A 159 11.67 -15.52 3.04
C PRO A 159 12.77 -15.33 4.09
N GLN A 160 13.44 -14.18 4.11
CA GLN A 160 14.45 -13.85 5.12
C GLN A 160 13.83 -13.22 6.37
N CYS A 161 12.88 -12.30 6.20
CA CYS A 161 12.16 -11.69 7.32
C CYS A 161 11.06 -12.60 7.88
N LYS A 162 10.66 -13.65 7.16
CA LYS A 162 9.58 -14.59 7.47
C LYS A 162 8.27 -13.88 7.83
N THR A 163 7.87 -12.91 7.02
CA THR A 163 6.65 -12.12 7.20
C THR A 163 6.11 -11.64 5.87
N VAL A 164 4.82 -11.30 5.85
CA VAL A 164 4.23 -10.52 4.77
C VAL A 164 4.76 -9.09 4.73
N LEU A 165 4.75 -8.51 3.55
CA LEU A 165 5.08 -7.11 3.24
C LEU A 165 3.89 -6.46 2.52
N ALA A 166 3.63 -5.18 2.76
CA ALA A 166 2.73 -4.39 1.92
C ALA A 166 3.37 -4.15 0.54
N ASN A 167 2.58 -3.71 -0.46
CA ASN A 167 3.11 -3.40 -1.79
C ASN A 167 4.15 -2.27 -1.73
N GLU A 168 3.92 -1.29 -0.85
CA GLU A 168 4.80 -0.15 -0.57
C GLU A 168 6.14 -0.57 0.06
N GLN A 169 6.21 -1.78 0.63
CA GLN A 169 7.40 -2.37 1.26
C GLN A 169 8.21 -3.26 0.29
N VAL A 170 7.80 -3.34 -0.98
CA VAL A 170 8.50 -4.07 -2.04
C VAL A 170 9.11 -3.07 -3.01
N ILE A 171 10.44 -2.96 -3.02
CA ILE A 171 11.18 -2.06 -3.90
C ILE A 171 11.87 -2.93 -4.96
N SER A 172 11.46 -2.81 -6.22
CA SER A 172 12.04 -3.56 -7.34
C SER A 172 12.12 -5.08 -7.09
N GLY A 173 11.06 -5.67 -6.54
CA GLY A 173 10.92 -7.11 -6.32
C GLY A 173 11.58 -7.60 -5.03
N LYS A 174 12.19 -6.69 -4.29
CA LYS A 174 12.98 -6.98 -3.11
C LYS A 174 12.36 -6.37 -1.87
N CYS A 175 12.60 -7.02 -0.75
CA CYS A 175 12.24 -6.46 0.55
C CYS A 175 12.99 -5.14 0.74
N TRP A 176 12.26 -4.05 1.04
CA TRP A 176 12.81 -2.69 1.26
C TRP A 176 13.97 -2.63 2.27
N ARG A 177 14.11 -3.65 3.12
CA ARG A 177 15.09 -3.69 4.20
C ARG A 177 16.22 -4.68 4.00
N CYS A 178 15.90 -5.97 3.79
CA CYS A 178 16.93 -7.00 3.71
C CYS A 178 17.41 -7.25 2.27
N GLY A 179 16.73 -6.70 1.27
CA GLY A 179 17.11 -6.84 -0.14
C GLY A 179 16.87 -8.24 -0.72
N SER A 180 16.30 -9.20 0.04
CA SER A 180 15.97 -10.52 -0.49
C SER A 180 14.80 -10.43 -1.49
N ASN A 181 14.77 -11.35 -2.45
CA ASN A 181 13.63 -11.50 -3.36
C ASN A 181 12.37 -11.85 -2.56
N VAL A 182 11.25 -11.26 -2.98
CA VAL A 182 9.94 -11.44 -2.37
C VAL A 182 9.19 -12.56 -3.09
N GLU A 183 8.69 -13.54 -2.36
CA GLU A 183 7.86 -14.65 -2.87
C GLU A 183 6.37 -14.29 -2.74
N LYS A 184 5.48 -15.03 -3.42
CA LYS A 184 4.04 -14.96 -3.16
C LYS A 184 3.60 -16.12 -2.29
N ARG A 185 2.73 -15.86 -1.31
CA ARG A 185 2.03 -16.90 -0.52
C ARG A 185 0.56 -16.57 -0.44
N GLU A 186 -0.31 -17.57 -0.48
CA GLU A 186 -1.73 -17.37 -0.21
C GLU A 186 -1.93 -17.38 1.32
N LEU A 187 -2.33 -16.23 1.87
CA LEU A 187 -2.60 -16.07 3.30
C LEU A 187 -3.86 -15.23 3.49
N GLU A 188 -4.67 -15.58 4.49
CA GLU A 188 -5.73 -14.70 4.98
C GLU A 188 -5.11 -13.57 5.80
N GLN A 189 -5.37 -12.33 5.41
CA GLN A 189 -4.77 -11.13 6.02
C GLN A 189 -5.81 -10.03 6.23
N TRP A 190 -5.48 -9.06 7.08
CA TRP A 190 -6.29 -7.87 7.33
C TRP A 190 -5.90 -6.72 6.39
N PHE A 191 -6.91 -6.10 5.81
CA PHE A 191 -6.78 -5.01 4.84
C PHE A 191 -7.58 -3.79 5.27
N VAL A 192 -7.05 -2.61 4.96
CA VAL A 192 -7.77 -1.33 5.00
C VAL A 192 -8.20 -0.95 3.58
N LYS A 193 -9.48 -0.65 3.39
CA LYS A 193 -10.08 -0.18 2.12
C LYS A 193 -9.69 1.25 1.77
N ILE A 194 -8.39 1.50 1.62
CA ILE A 194 -7.88 2.80 1.17
C ILE A 194 -8.36 3.12 -0.25
N THR A 195 -8.71 2.12 -1.05
CA THR A 195 -9.23 2.32 -2.41
C THR A 195 -10.60 3.03 -2.45
N ASP A 196 -11.42 2.91 -1.39
CA ASP A 196 -12.66 3.69 -1.25
C ASP A 196 -12.38 5.21 -1.17
N TYR A 197 -11.14 5.59 -0.83
CA TYR A 197 -10.68 6.98 -0.75
C TYR A 197 -9.79 7.39 -1.94
N ALA A 198 -9.56 6.52 -2.93
CA ALA A 198 -8.60 6.76 -4.01
C ALA A 198 -8.89 8.05 -4.81
N GLN A 199 -10.15 8.32 -5.15
CA GLN A 199 -10.52 9.55 -5.86
C GLN A 199 -10.24 10.79 -5.02
N ARG A 200 -10.61 10.76 -3.74
CA ARG A 200 -10.39 11.88 -2.81
C ARG A 200 -8.91 12.16 -2.63
N LEU A 201 -8.11 11.11 -2.42
CA LEU A 201 -6.65 11.21 -2.34
C LEU A 201 -6.08 11.84 -3.61
N LEU A 202 -6.56 11.46 -4.78
CA LEU A 202 -6.11 12.02 -6.06
C LEU A 202 -6.50 13.49 -6.24
N ASP A 203 -7.76 13.83 -5.97
CA ASP A 203 -8.28 15.19 -6.13
C ASP A 203 -7.61 16.16 -5.16
N ASP A 204 -7.38 15.73 -3.91
CA ASP A 204 -6.78 16.56 -2.87
C ASP A 204 -5.29 16.85 -3.12
N LEU A 205 -4.60 16.06 -3.96
CA LEU A 205 -3.23 16.40 -4.40
C LEU A 205 -3.15 17.72 -5.15
N GLU A 206 -4.21 18.16 -5.82
CA GLU A 206 -4.26 19.48 -6.46
C GLU A 206 -4.19 20.62 -5.44
N LYS A 207 -4.77 20.43 -4.25
CA LYS A 207 -4.74 21.42 -3.16
C LYS A 207 -3.34 21.58 -2.55
N LEU A 208 -2.46 20.60 -2.76
CA LEU A 208 -1.09 20.58 -2.25
C LEU A 208 -0.07 21.16 -3.23
N LYS A 209 -0.43 21.38 -4.50
CA LYS A 209 0.47 21.98 -5.49
C LYS A 209 0.96 23.36 -5.05
N GLY A 210 2.25 23.60 -5.22
CA GLY A 210 2.92 24.83 -4.78
C GLY A 210 3.31 24.83 -3.29
N ASN A 211 2.71 23.97 -2.46
CA ASN A 211 3.09 23.79 -1.05
C ASN A 211 3.90 22.49 -0.84
N TRP A 212 3.75 21.51 -1.72
CA TRP A 212 4.50 20.26 -1.74
C TRP A 212 5.45 20.19 -2.93
N PRO A 213 6.58 19.46 -2.84
CA PRO A 213 7.44 19.21 -3.99
C PRO A 213 6.70 18.48 -5.12
N ASP A 214 6.81 18.99 -6.34
CA ASP A 214 6.09 18.47 -7.51
C ASP A 214 6.41 16.99 -7.81
N ASN A 215 7.62 16.55 -7.51
CA ASN A 215 8.03 15.16 -7.67
C ASN A 215 7.26 14.22 -6.72
N ILE A 216 6.97 14.64 -5.48
CA ILE A 216 6.19 13.86 -4.51
C ILE A 216 4.73 13.79 -4.95
N VAL A 217 4.16 14.92 -5.38
CA VAL A 217 2.79 14.97 -5.91
C VAL A 217 2.66 14.04 -7.13
N THR A 218 3.61 14.09 -8.05
CA THR A 218 3.64 13.24 -9.24
C THR A 218 3.77 11.76 -8.89
N LEU A 219 4.65 11.42 -7.94
CA LEU A 219 4.82 10.04 -7.47
C LEU A 219 3.51 9.48 -6.89
N GLN A 220 2.80 10.24 -6.06
CA GLN A 220 1.52 9.81 -5.51
C GLN A 220 0.43 9.68 -6.58
N LYS A 221 0.35 10.60 -7.54
CA LYS A 221 -0.59 10.49 -8.67
C LYS A 221 -0.36 9.21 -9.47
N ASN A 222 0.89 8.91 -9.76
CA ASN A 222 1.26 7.70 -10.50
C ASN A 222 0.96 6.44 -9.68
N TRP A 223 1.20 6.47 -8.37
CA TRP A 223 0.89 5.35 -7.48
C TRP A 223 -0.62 5.09 -7.36
N ILE A 224 -1.42 6.15 -7.22
CA ILE A 224 -2.89 6.04 -7.21
C ILE A 224 -3.37 5.52 -8.56
N GLY A 225 -2.80 6.05 -9.65
CA GLY A 225 -2.91 5.50 -11.01
C GLY A 225 -4.36 5.32 -11.46
N ARG A 226 -5.13 6.41 -11.46
CA ARG A 226 -6.53 6.40 -11.91
C ARG A 226 -6.61 6.17 -13.42
N SER A 227 -7.42 5.20 -13.81
CA SER A 227 -7.74 4.88 -15.20
C SER A 227 -9.25 4.90 -15.40
N GLU A 228 -9.71 5.62 -16.43
CA GLU A 228 -11.11 5.55 -16.88
C GLU A 228 -11.19 4.68 -18.12
N GLY A 229 -12.20 3.82 -18.16
CA GLY A 229 -12.38 2.90 -19.27
C GLY A 229 -13.73 2.21 -19.21
N ALA A 230 -13.77 1.02 -19.78
CA ALA A 230 -14.92 0.12 -19.69
C ALA A 230 -14.52 -1.24 -19.15
N GLU A 231 -15.44 -1.79 -18.37
CA GLU A 231 -15.49 -3.21 -18.09
C GLU A 231 -16.42 -3.86 -19.13
N VAL A 232 -15.94 -4.88 -19.84
CA VAL A 232 -16.67 -5.55 -20.93
C VAL A 232 -16.72 -7.05 -20.65
N ASP A 233 -17.90 -7.64 -20.80
CA ASP A 233 -18.13 -9.06 -20.56
C ASP A 233 -17.99 -9.84 -21.87
N PHE A 234 -16.91 -10.61 -21.98
CA PHE A 234 -16.74 -11.62 -23.03
C PHE A 234 -17.31 -12.94 -22.53
N ILE A 235 -17.78 -13.79 -23.43
CA ILE A 235 -18.29 -15.13 -23.07
C ILE A 235 -17.33 -16.18 -23.62
N ILE A 236 -16.90 -17.13 -22.79
CA ILE A 236 -16.11 -18.28 -23.26
C ILE A 236 -16.99 -19.13 -24.17
N ASP A 237 -16.54 -19.33 -25.41
CA ASP A 237 -17.29 -20.02 -26.46
C ASP A 237 -17.70 -21.43 -26.01
N GLY A 238 -18.96 -21.79 -26.24
CA GLY A 238 -19.52 -23.06 -25.78
C GLY A 238 -19.79 -23.17 -24.27
N SER A 239 -19.82 -22.06 -23.53
CA SER A 239 -20.15 -22.05 -22.09
C SER A 239 -20.91 -20.79 -21.67
N ASP A 240 -21.41 -20.79 -20.42
CA ASP A 240 -22.00 -19.60 -19.77
C ASP A 240 -20.97 -18.81 -18.93
N ILE A 241 -19.67 -19.11 -19.08
CA ILE A 241 -18.62 -18.45 -18.30
C ILE A 241 -18.34 -17.07 -18.89
N VAL A 242 -18.66 -16.05 -18.11
CA VAL A 242 -18.29 -14.66 -18.39
C VAL A 242 -16.83 -14.42 -18.01
N LEU A 243 -16.07 -13.90 -18.96
CA LEU A 243 -14.72 -13.38 -18.82
C LEU A 243 -14.76 -11.84 -18.88
N PRO A 244 -14.90 -11.16 -17.72
CA PRO A 244 -14.90 -9.72 -17.70
C PRO A 244 -13.47 -9.20 -17.95
N ILE A 245 -13.35 -8.11 -18.71
CA ILE A 245 -12.09 -7.40 -18.95
C ILE A 245 -12.22 -5.94 -18.60
N PHE A 246 -11.10 -5.27 -18.34
CA PHE A 246 -11.04 -3.81 -18.24
C PHE A 246 -10.13 -3.24 -19.33
N THR A 247 -10.57 -2.18 -19.99
CA THR A 247 -9.77 -1.45 -20.99
C THR A 247 -9.98 0.05 -20.91
N THR A 248 -8.88 0.81 -21.04
CA THR A 248 -8.91 2.28 -21.24
C THR A 248 -9.06 2.68 -22.71
N ARG A 249 -9.01 1.70 -23.62
CA ARG A 249 -9.11 1.86 -25.07
C ARG A 249 -10.29 1.08 -25.66
N PRO A 250 -11.55 1.28 -25.18
CA PRO A 250 -12.70 0.61 -25.78
C PRO A 250 -12.90 1.01 -27.24
N ASP A 251 -12.36 2.15 -27.69
CA ASP A 251 -12.31 2.52 -29.12
C ASP A 251 -11.62 1.48 -30.01
N THR A 252 -10.80 0.60 -29.45
CA THR A 252 -10.08 -0.43 -30.21
C THR A 252 -10.69 -1.84 -30.09
N ILE A 253 -11.86 -1.98 -29.45
CA ILE A 253 -12.46 -3.28 -29.10
C ILE A 253 -12.72 -4.21 -30.30
N TYR A 254 -12.93 -3.66 -31.50
CA TYR A 254 -13.11 -4.44 -32.73
C TYR A 254 -11.81 -5.08 -33.25
N GLY A 255 -10.65 -4.62 -32.75
CA GLY A 255 -9.32 -5.09 -33.10
C GLY A 255 -8.80 -6.17 -32.15
N VAL A 256 -9.62 -6.63 -31.20
CA VAL A 256 -9.24 -7.69 -30.26
C VAL A 256 -9.11 -9.00 -31.03
N THR A 257 -7.91 -9.58 -31.03
CA THR A 257 -7.63 -10.86 -31.72
C THR A 257 -7.24 -11.99 -30.77
N PHE A 258 -6.80 -11.65 -29.55
CA PHE A 258 -6.64 -12.60 -28.46
C PHE A 258 -6.91 -11.96 -27.10
N MET A 259 -6.99 -12.81 -26.09
CA MET A 259 -7.25 -12.47 -24.70
C MET A 259 -6.13 -13.05 -23.84
N SER A 260 -5.56 -12.27 -22.94
CA SER A 260 -4.52 -12.74 -22.02
C SER A 260 -5.05 -12.76 -20.58
N ILE A 261 -4.95 -13.92 -19.93
CA ILE A 261 -5.38 -14.13 -18.54
C ILE A 261 -4.15 -14.35 -17.66
N ALA A 262 -4.14 -13.72 -16.48
CA ALA A 262 -3.08 -13.96 -15.51
C ALA A 262 -3.11 -15.42 -14.99
N PRO A 263 -1.94 -16.07 -14.85
CA PRO A 263 -1.82 -17.42 -14.26
C PRO A 263 -2.56 -17.60 -12.92
N ASP A 264 -2.53 -16.58 -12.07
CA ASP A 264 -3.15 -16.52 -10.75
C ASP A 264 -4.57 -15.92 -10.71
N ALA A 265 -5.18 -15.63 -11.86
CA ALA A 265 -6.52 -15.05 -11.88
C ALA A 265 -7.56 -16.01 -11.30
N LYS A 266 -8.47 -15.50 -10.45
CA LYS A 266 -9.57 -16.29 -9.86
C LYS A 266 -10.41 -17.02 -10.93
N ILE A 267 -10.55 -16.42 -12.12
CA ILE A 267 -11.29 -17.00 -13.25
C ILE A 267 -10.63 -18.27 -13.82
N MET A 268 -9.31 -18.44 -13.67
CA MET A 268 -8.61 -19.63 -14.15
C MET A 268 -9.13 -20.91 -13.49
N LYS A 269 -9.57 -20.86 -12.22
CA LYS A 269 -10.21 -21.99 -11.54
C LYS A 269 -11.48 -22.47 -12.26
N LYS A 270 -12.18 -21.59 -12.98
CA LYS A 270 -13.38 -21.91 -13.76
C LYS A 270 -13.07 -22.29 -15.21
N ILE A 271 -11.99 -21.75 -15.78
CA ILE A 271 -11.59 -21.96 -17.19
C ILE A 271 -10.77 -23.25 -17.36
N LEU A 272 -9.87 -23.58 -16.42
CA LEU A 272 -9.02 -24.77 -16.48
C LEU A 272 -9.78 -26.09 -16.74
N PRO A 273 -10.97 -26.33 -16.15
CA PRO A 273 -11.75 -27.52 -16.46
C PRO A 273 -12.24 -27.61 -17.92
N LEU A 274 -12.33 -26.49 -18.64
CA LEU A 274 -12.77 -26.45 -20.03
C LEU A 274 -11.62 -26.61 -21.03
N VAL A 275 -10.37 -26.40 -20.60
CA VAL A 275 -9.18 -26.51 -21.45
C VAL A 275 -9.11 -27.93 -22.06
N PRO A 276 -9.04 -28.05 -23.41
CA PRO A 276 -8.95 -29.35 -24.05
C PRO A 276 -7.70 -30.12 -23.59
N GLN A 277 -7.83 -31.44 -23.51
CA GLN A 277 -6.79 -32.30 -22.91
C GLN A 277 -5.42 -32.17 -23.59
N GLU A 278 -5.39 -31.85 -24.89
CA GLU A 278 -4.15 -31.66 -25.66
C GLU A 278 -3.35 -30.41 -25.23
N TYR A 279 -4.01 -29.39 -24.66
CA TYR A 279 -3.37 -28.15 -24.18
C TYR A 279 -3.17 -28.13 -22.65
N LYS A 280 -3.87 -28.98 -21.92
CA LYS A 280 -4.01 -28.89 -20.47
C LYS A 280 -2.69 -28.99 -19.72
N ASP A 281 -1.86 -29.96 -20.08
CA ASP A 281 -0.56 -30.18 -19.43
C ASP A 281 0.38 -28.97 -19.59
N ASP A 282 0.38 -28.35 -20.77
CA ASP A 282 1.23 -27.18 -21.05
C ASP A 282 0.71 -25.94 -20.34
N VAL A 283 -0.61 -25.76 -20.27
CA VAL A 283 -1.23 -24.69 -19.49
C VAL A 283 -0.93 -24.82 -18.00
N GLU A 284 -1.10 -26.00 -17.42
CA GLU A 284 -0.83 -26.24 -15.99
C GLU A 284 0.66 -26.03 -15.65
N LYS A 285 1.58 -26.56 -16.47
CA LYS A 285 3.03 -26.34 -16.32
C LYS A 285 3.40 -24.86 -16.44
N TYR A 286 2.80 -24.14 -17.38
CA TYR A 286 3.06 -22.71 -17.54
C TYR A 286 2.56 -21.91 -16.34
N ILE A 287 1.38 -22.25 -15.80
CA ILE A 287 0.85 -21.63 -14.58
C ILE A 287 1.81 -21.88 -13.42
N GLU A 288 2.18 -23.13 -13.16
CA GLU A 288 3.10 -23.48 -12.07
C GLU A 288 4.44 -22.73 -12.19
N LYS A 289 5.06 -22.77 -13.37
CA LYS A 289 6.31 -22.03 -13.66
C LYS A 289 6.17 -20.53 -13.44
N SER A 290 5.04 -19.95 -13.84
CA SER A 290 4.77 -18.51 -13.72
C SER A 290 4.53 -18.09 -12.28
N LEU A 291 3.93 -18.94 -11.45
CA LEU A 291 3.69 -18.68 -10.03
C LEU A 291 4.97 -18.72 -9.18
N HIS A 292 6.04 -19.37 -9.68
CA HIS A 292 7.36 -19.32 -9.04
C HIS A 292 8.11 -18.00 -9.28
N ARG A 293 7.61 -17.13 -10.17
CA ARG A 293 8.23 -15.83 -10.48
C ARG A 293 7.55 -14.71 -9.72
N THR A 294 8.33 -13.69 -9.40
CA THR A 294 7.79 -12.49 -8.75
C THR A 294 6.99 -11.65 -9.73
N GLU A 295 6.05 -10.85 -9.23
CA GLU A 295 5.26 -9.92 -10.04
C GLU A 295 6.13 -8.94 -10.83
N ILE A 296 7.26 -8.53 -10.25
CA ILE A 296 8.21 -7.59 -10.87
C ILE A 296 9.05 -8.25 -11.95
N GLU A 297 9.42 -9.52 -11.78
CA GLU A 297 10.02 -10.31 -12.86
C GLU A 297 9.05 -10.55 -14.02
N ARG A 298 7.75 -10.70 -13.70
CA ARG A 298 6.66 -10.86 -14.68
C ARG A 298 6.34 -9.55 -15.41
N SER A 299 6.38 -8.41 -14.72
CA SER A 299 6.07 -7.09 -15.29
C SER A 299 7.28 -6.35 -15.89
N SER A 300 8.47 -6.96 -15.87
CA SER A 300 9.70 -6.33 -16.39
C SER A 300 9.61 -6.08 -17.90
N ALA A 301 9.87 -4.83 -18.31
CA ALA A 301 9.91 -4.45 -19.72
C ALA A 301 11.11 -5.06 -20.48
N GLU A 302 12.17 -5.46 -19.76
CA GLU A 302 13.36 -6.09 -20.34
C GLU A 302 13.14 -7.56 -20.70
N ARG A 303 12.06 -8.16 -20.19
CA ARG A 303 11.80 -9.58 -20.39
C ARG A 303 10.94 -9.80 -21.64
N GLU A 304 11.31 -10.82 -22.39
CA GLU A 304 10.48 -11.33 -23.48
C GLU A 304 9.16 -11.86 -22.93
N LYS A 305 8.05 -11.29 -23.42
CA LYS A 305 6.71 -11.72 -23.05
C LYS A 305 6.45 -13.10 -23.63
N ASP A 306 5.99 -14.02 -22.80
CA ASP A 306 5.61 -15.37 -23.20
C ASP A 306 4.22 -15.70 -22.68
N GLY A 307 3.65 -16.78 -23.23
CA GLY A 307 2.33 -17.28 -22.87
C GLY A 307 2.06 -18.62 -23.54
N VAL A 308 0.92 -19.22 -23.17
CA VAL A 308 0.46 -20.49 -23.70
C VAL A 308 -1.00 -20.38 -24.13
N PHE A 309 -1.30 -20.89 -25.32
CA PHE A 309 -2.65 -20.96 -25.84
C PHE A 309 -3.44 -22.02 -25.06
N THR A 310 -4.65 -21.67 -24.65
CA THR A 310 -5.48 -22.58 -23.84
C THR A 310 -6.30 -23.56 -24.66
N GLY A 311 -6.30 -23.46 -25.99
CA GLY A 311 -7.27 -24.19 -26.83
C GLY A 311 -8.68 -23.59 -26.80
N LEU A 312 -8.92 -22.59 -25.96
CA LEU A 312 -10.22 -21.96 -25.79
C LEU A 312 -10.34 -20.66 -26.58
N TYR A 313 -11.58 -20.30 -26.86
CA TYR A 313 -11.94 -19.04 -27.48
C TYR A 313 -12.99 -18.32 -26.63
N CYS A 314 -13.03 -16.99 -26.72
CA CYS A 314 -14.15 -16.20 -26.24
C CYS A 314 -14.79 -15.43 -27.39
N ILE A 315 -16.03 -14.98 -27.19
CA ILE A 315 -16.78 -14.23 -28.19
C ILE A 315 -16.68 -12.74 -27.89
N ASN A 316 -16.25 -11.96 -28.87
CA ASN A 316 -16.27 -10.51 -28.78
C ASN A 316 -17.72 -10.00 -28.95
N PRO A 317 -18.33 -9.39 -27.93
CA PRO A 317 -19.74 -9.03 -27.97
C PRO A 317 -20.07 -7.91 -28.97
N TYR A 318 -19.07 -7.19 -29.49
CA TYR A 318 -19.26 -6.12 -30.46
C TYR A 318 -19.39 -6.62 -31.90
N ASN A 319 -18.73 -7.73 -32.25
CA ASN A 319 -18.68 -8.23 -33.64
C ASN A 319 -18.95 -9.74 -33.78
N ASN A 320 -19.16 -10.45 -32.68
CA ASN A 320 -19.34 -11.91 -32.59
C ASN A 320 -18.17 -12.74 -33.14
N GLU A 321 -16.98 -12.16 -33.29
CA GLU A 321 -15.78 -12.90 -33.71
C GLU A 321 -15.24 -13.76 -32.55
N LYS A 322 -14.67 -14.92 -32.89
CA LYS A 322 -13.95 -15.77 -31.94
C LYS A 322 -12.56 -15.20 -31.68
N VAL A 323 -12.22 -15.03 -30.41
CA VAL A 323 -10.98 -14.46 -29.91
C VAL A 323 -10.23 -15.55 -29.14
N GLN A 324 -8.95 -15.78 -29.45
CA GLN A 324 -8.16 -16.81 -28.77
C GLN A 324 -7.95 -16.47 -27.29
N VAL A 325 -8.01 -17.46 -26.40
CA VAL A 325 -7.71 -17.28 -24.96
C VAL A 325 -6.33 -17.83 -24.63
N TRP A 326 -5.48 -16.99 -24.05
CA TRP A 326 -4.10 -17.29 -23.66
C TRP A 326 -3.91 -17.08 -22.16
N VAL A 327 -2.99 -17.84 -21.58
CA VAL A 327 -2.44 -17.55 -20.25
C VAL A 327 -1.07 -16.89 -20.46
N ALA A 328 -0.89 -15.71 -19.89
CA ALA A 328 0.35 -14.96 -20.05
C ALA A 328 0.76 -14.28 -18.74
N ASP A 329 2.02 -14.44 -18.36
CA ASP A 329 2.49 -14.02 -17.04
C ASP A 329 2.66 -12.50 -16.89
N TYR A 330 2.76 -11.75 -17.98
CA TYR A 330 2.78 -10.29 -17.98
C TYR A 330 1.43 -9.65 -17.59
N VAL A 331 0.34 -10.43 -17.56
CA VAL A 331 -0.96 -10.01 -17.02
C VAL A 331 -0.98 -10.25 -15.51
N LEU A 332 -1.48 -9.26 -14.76
CA LEU A 332 -1.52 -9.29 -13.31
C LEU A 332 -2.94 -9.57 -12.82
N ALA A 333 -3.13 -10.64 -12.04
CA ALA A 333 -4.43 -10.99 -11.46
C ALA A 333 -4.99 -9.90 -10.54
N SER A 334 -4.09 -9.13 -9.93
CA SER A 334 -4.41 -8.01 -9.05
C SER A 334 -4.96 -6.79 -9.81
N TYR A 335 -4.74 -6.68 -11.13
CA TYR A 335 -5.10 -5.51 -11.93
C TYR A 335 -6.31 -5.75 -12.83
N GLY A 336 -7.28 -4.83 -12.76
CA GLY A 336 -8.55 -4.96 -13.48
C GLY A 336 -9.31 -6.19 -13.00
N THR A 337 -9.57 -7.11 -13.93
CA THR A 337 -10.29 -8.37 -13.69
C THR A 337 -9.36 -9.59 -13.68
N GLY A 338 -8.05 -9.39 -13.84
CA GLY A 338 -7.07 -10.45 -14.08
C GLY A 338 -7.09 -11.02 -15.50
N ALA A 339 -7.85 -10.41 -16.42
CA ALA A 339 -7.85 -10.68 -17.85
C ALA A 339 -7.82 -9.36 -18.62
N VAL A 340 -7.11 -9.34 -19.75
CA VAL A 340 -6.95 -8.17 -20.60
C VAL A 340 -7.20 -8.55 -22.04
N MET A 341 -8.01 -7.75 -22.73
CA MET A 341 -8.13 -7.83 -24.17
C MET A 341 -6.80 -7.43 -24.81
N ALA A 342 -6.41 -8.12 -25.87
CA ALA A 342 -5.19 -7.78 -26.59
C ALA A 342 -5.53 -7.24 -27.98
N VAL A 343 -5.01 -6.06 -28.31
CA VAL A 343 -5.24 -5.37 -29.58
C VAL A 343 -3.90 -5.09 -30.26
N PRO A 344 -3.33 -6.06 -30.98
CA PRO A 344 -1.95 -5.98 -31.49
C PRO A 344 -1.64 -4.74 -32.31
N ALA A 345 -2.59 -4.27 -33.14
CA ALA A 345 -2.33 -3.10 -33.96
C ALA A 345 -2.16 -1.79 -33.13
N HIS A 346 -2.57 -1.78 -31.86
CA HIS A 346 -2.70 -0.55 -31.06
C HIS A 346 -2.13 -0.62 -29.63
N ASP A 347 -1.55 -1.74 -29.22
CA ASP A 347 -0.72 -1.86 -28.01
C ASP A 347 0.59 -2.59 -28.37
N GLN A 348 1.73 -1.96 -28.06
CA GLN A 348 3.04 -2.46 -28.44
C GLN A 348 3.35 -3.83 -27.82
N ARG A 349 2.85 -4.11 -26.61
CA ARG A 349 3.08 -5.38 -25.93
C ARG A 349 2.29 -6.50 -26.60
N ASP A 350 1.06 -6.19 -26.99
CA ASP A 350 0.21 -7.13 -27.73
C ASP A 350 0.75 -7.38 -29.13
N PHE A 351 1.34 -6.36 -29.77
CA PHE A 351 1.99 -6.48 -31.07
C PHE A 351 3.17 -7.45 -31.05
N GLU A 352 4.08 -7.27 -30.09
CA GLU A 352 5.24 -8.16 -29.91
C GLU A 352 4.81 -9.60 -29.63
N PHE A 353 3.79 -9.78 -28.78
CA PHE A 353 3.24 -11.09 -28.47
C PHE A 353 2.60 -11.72 -29.70
N ALA A 354 1.78 -10.97 -30.45
CA ALA A 354 1.12 -11.45 -31.64
C ALA A 354 2.12 -11.85 -32.74
N LYS A 355 3.15 -11.04 -32.99
CA LYS A 355 4.21 -11.38 -33.96
C LYS A 355 4.97 -12.65 -33.56
N LYS A 356 5.23 -12.85 -32.26
CA LYS A 356 5.94 -14.04 -31.75
C LYS A 356 5.13 -15.33 -31.91
N TYR A 357 3.82 -15.26 -31.70
CA TYR A 357 2.93 -16.43 -31.70
C TYR A 357 2.08 -16.54 -32.98
N ASP A 358 2.39 -15.76 -34.02
CA ASP A 358 1.66 -15.71 -35.30
C ASP A 358 0.15 -15.49 -35.12
N ILE A 359 -0.22 -14.58 -34.22
CA ILE A 359 -1.60 -14.21 -33.95
C ILE A 359 -2.02 -13.09 -34.92
N PRO A 360 -3.24 -13.12 -35.47
CA PRO A 360 -3.72 -12.07 -36.38
C PRO A 360 -3.62 -10.66 -35.80
N ILE A 361 -3.23 -9.71 -36.65
CA ILE A 361 -3.17 -8.28 -36.33
C ILE A 361 -4.26 -7.57 -37.13
N LYS A 362 -5.15 -6.85 -36.44
CA LYS A 362 -6.29 -6.15 -37.04
C LYS A 362 -6.23 -4.66 -36.74
N VAL A 363 -6.01 -3.85 -37.78
CA VAL A 363 -6.03 -2.39 -37.65
C VAL A 363 -7.48 -1.91 -37.54
N VAL A 364 -7.76 -1.18 -36.47
CA VAL A 364 -9.06 -0.54 -36.22
C VAL A 364 -8.95 0.97 -35.99
N ILE A 365 -7.74 1.52 -35.84
CA ILE A 365 -7.48 2.96 -35.78
C ILE A 365 -6.45 3.32 -36.84
N GLU A 366 -6.76 4.30 -37.68
CA GLU A 366 -5.82 4.86 -38.65
C GLU A 366 -5.38 6.28 -38.30
N PRO A 367 -4.09 6.62 -38.47
CA PRO A 367 -3.63 8.00 -38.44
C PRO A 367 -4.27 8.81 -39.56
N LYS A 368 -4.46 10.11 -39.32
CA LYS A 368 -5.07 11.02 -40.31
C LYS A 368 -4.27 11.01 -41.61
N GLY A 369 -4.92 10.58 -42.71
CA GLY A 369 -4.36 10.64 -44.06
C GLY A 369 -3.32 9.55 -44.38
N LYS A 370 -3.14 8.55 -43.52
CA LYS A 370 -2.25 7.40 -43.78
C LYS A 370 -2.99 6.11 -43.44
N LYS A 371 -3.00 5.18 -44.41
CA LYS A 371 -3.49 3.82 -44.18
C LYS A 371 -2.40 2.98 -43.52
N LEU A 372 -2.80 2.11 -42.61
CA LEU A 372 -1.89 1.13 -42.00
C LEU A 372 -2.17 -0.24 -42.62
N ASP A 373 -1.11 -0.93 -43.01
CA ASP A 373 -1.16 -2.31 -43.47
C ASP A 373 -0.63 -3.22 -42.33
N PRO A 374 -1.46 -4.13 -41.77
CA PRO A 374 -1.04 -5.05 -40.71
C PRO A 374 0.23 -5.85 -41.04
N ASP A 375 0.43 -6.21 -42.31
CA ASP A 375 1.54 -7.06 -42.73
C ASP A 375 2.87 -6.28 -42.80
N GLU A 376 2.79 -4.97 -43.09
CA GLU A 376 3.95 -4.07 -43.17
C GLU A 376 4.28 -3.39 -41.82
N MET A 377 3.42 -3.51 -40.80
CA MET A 377 3.68 -2.93 -39.49
C MET A 377 4.91 -3.55 -38.84
N THR A 378 5.80 -2.68 -38.34
CA THR A 378 6.96 -3.03 -37.51
C THR A 378 6.74 -2.74 -36.02
N GLU A 379 5.74 -1.90 -35.71
CA GLU A 379 5.36 -1.50 -34.35
C GLU A 379 3.85 -1.20 -34.29
N ALA A 380 3.28 -1.19 -33.08
CA ALA A 380 1.89 -0.83 -32.87
C ALA A 380 1.65 0.67 -33.07
N TYR A 381 0.49 1.03 -33.62
CA TYR A 381 0.03 2.42 -33.66
C TYR A 381 -0.79 2.75 -32.42
N THR A 382 -0.16 3.38 -31.42
CA THR A 382 -0.77 3.66 -30.11
C THR A 382 -1.53 4.98 -30.04
N GLU A 383 -1.29 5.89 -30.99
CA GLU A 383 -1.82 7.25 -30.97
C GLU A 383 -3.32 7.33 -31.36
N PRO A 384 -4.01 8.42 -30.99
CA PRO A 384 -5.38 8.67 -31.44
C PRO A 384 -5.48 8.86 -32.96
N GLY A 385 -6.47 8.21 -33.57
CA GLY A 385 -6.77 8.31 -35.00
C GLY A 385 -8.26 8.15 -35.31
N THR A 386 -8.58 7.82 -36.55
CA THR A 386 -9.94 7.54 -37.02
C THR A 386 -10.25 6.07 -36.89
N MET A 387 -11.41 5.73 -36.32
CA MET A 387 -11.88 4.36 -36.22
C MET A 387 -12.24 3.81 -37.61
N ILE A 388 -11.71 2.63 -37.93
CA ILE A 388 -11.99 1.83 -39.13
C ILE A 388 -12.25 0.38 -38.72
N ASN A 389 -12.79 -0.44 -39.62
CA ASN A 389 -13.11 -1.85 -39.35
C ASN A 389 -13.90 -2.07 -38.04
N SER A 390 -14.70 -1.08 -37.65
CA SER A 390 -15.40 -0.96 -36.36
C SER A 390 -16.90 -0.74 -36.54
N ASP A 391 -17.47 -1.31 -37.60
CA ASP A 391 -18.90 -1.27 -37.94
C ASP A 391 -19.52 0.15 -37.84
N ILE A 392 -20.51 0.35 -36.97
CA ILE A 392 -21.23 1.61 -36.78
C ILE A 392 -20.36 2.76 -36.29
N PHE A 393 -19.14 2.48 -35.81
CA PHE A 393 -18.21 3.49 -35.31
C PHE A 393 -17.23 3.99 -36.37
N ASN A 394 -17.21 3.39 -37.56
CA ASN A 394 -16.35 3.79 -38.66
C ASN A 394 -16.45 5.30 -38.95
N GLY A 395 -15.30 5.95 -39.13
CA GLY A 395 -15.19 7.39 -39.38
C GLY A 395 -15.24 8.27 -38.12
N THR A 396 -15.49 7.70 -36.93
CA THR A 396 -15.43 8.44 -35.66
C THR A 396 -13.97 8.63 -35.23
N PHE A 397 -13.64 9.79 -34.67
CA PHE A 397 -12.33 10.00 -34.04
C PHE A 397 -12.25 9.22 -32.72
N SER A 398 -11.20 8.42 -32.54
CA SER A 398 -10.97 7.48 -31.42
C SER A 398 -11.32 8.04 -30.04
N LYS A 399 -10.89 9.26 -29.69
CA LYS A 399 -11.19 9.87 -28.39
C LYS A 399 -12.69 10.07 -28.15
N ASP A 400 -13.43 10.46 -29.19
CA ASP A 400 -14.89 10.58 -29.14
C ASP A 400 -15.56 9.20 -29.21
N GLY A 401 -14.91 8.26 -29.90
CA GLY A 401 -15.31 6.87 -30.04
C GLY A 401 -15.37 6.12 -28.71
N ILE A 402 -14.46 6.41 -27.77
CA ILE A 402 -14.45 5.80 -26.43
C ILE A 402 -15.83 5.89 -25.79
N ALA A 403 -16.41 7.09 -25.66
CA ALA A 403 -17.70 7.27 -25.02
C ALA A 403 -18.83 6.52 -25.75
N LYS A 404 -18.84 6.56 -27.09
CA LYS A 404 -19.87 5.91 -27.92
C LYS A 404 -19.82 4.38 -27.82
N VAL A 405 -18.63 3.80 -27.79
CA VAL A 405 -18.45 2.34 -27.69
C VAL A 405 -18.90 1.83 -26.33
N ILE A 406 -18.61 2.58 -25.26
CA ILE A 406 -19.09 2.27 -23.90
C ILE A 406 -20.62 2.33 -23.86
N GLU A 407 -21.21 3.45 -24.31
CA GLU A 407 -22.66 3.66 -24.32
C GLU A 407 -23.39 2.56 -25.11
N TYR A 408 -22.84 2.15 -26.26
CA TYR A 408 -23.40 1.05 -27.04
C TYR A 408 -23.43 -0.26 -26.24
N GLY A 409 -22.32 -0.61 -25.59
CA GLY A 409 -22.24 -1.85 -24.81
C GLY A 409 -23.09 -1.82 -23.53
N GLU A 410 -23.24 -0.64 -22.90
CA GLU A 410 -24.16 -0.41 -21.77
C GLU A 410 -25.61 -0.63 -22.19
N ASN A 411 -26.03 -0.03 -23.30
CA ASN A 411 -27.39 -0.19 -23.85
C ASN A 411 -27.70 -1.64 -24.25
N LYS A 412 -26.67 -2.44 -24.54
CA LYS A 412 -26.78 -3.87 -24.85
C LYS A 412 -26.59 -4.79 -23.65
N GLY A 413 -26.18 -4.25 -22.49
CA GLY A 413 -26.04 -4.98 -21.23
C GLY A 413 -24.76 -5.81 -21.08
N PHE A 414 -23.74 -5.63 -21.93
CA PHE A 414 -22.48 -6.38 -21.85
C PHE A 414 -21.26 -5.51 -21.54
N ALA A 415 -21.40 -4.17 -21.48
CA ALA A 415 -20.33 -3.27 -21.05
C ALA A 415 -20.83 -2.28 -20.01
N ARG A 416 -19.91 -1.67 -19.27
CA ARG A 416 -20.17 -0.67 -18.24
C ARG A 416 -18.99 0.28 -18.09
N LYS A 417 -19.25 1.58 -17.95
CA LYS A 417 -18.19 2.54 -17.61
C LYS A 417 -17.59 2.15 -16.26
N LYS A 418 -16.27 2.06 -16.21
CA LYS A 418 -15.53 1.68 -15.01
C LYS A 418 -14.35 2.61 -14.78
N ILE A 419 -14.17 3.01 -13.52
CA ILE A 419 -12.96 3.65 -13.05
C ILE A 419 -12.19 2.61 -12.25
N THR A 420 -10.90 2.48 -12.55
CA THR A 420 -9.99 1.59 -11.81
C THR A 420 -8.81 2.40 -11.29
N TYR A 421 -8.17 1.87 -10.26
CA TYR A 421 -6.97 2.46 -9.66
C TYR A 421 -5.85 1.43 -9.66
N HIS A 422 -4.62 1.91 -9.83
CA HIS A 422 -3.42 1.12 -9.56
C HIS A 422 -3.30 0.84 -8.05
N LEU A 423 -3.71 1.81 -7.21
CA LEU A 423 -3.78 1.65 -5.75
C LEU A 423 -4.53 0.36 -5.37
N ARG A 424 -4.00 -0.32 -4.35
CA ARG A 424 -4.60 -1.50 -3.74
C ARG A 424 -4.97 -1.22 -2.30
N ASP A 425 -5.86 -2.05 -1.77
CA ASP A 425 -6.15 -2.05 -0.35
C ASP A 425 -4.90 -2.37 0.46
N TRP A 426 -4.77 -1.71 1.59
CA TRP A 426 -3.55 -1.72 2.37
C TRP A 426 -3.53 -2.91 3.32
N LEU A 427 -2.61 -3.85 3.08
CA LEU A 427 -2.38 -5.01 3.93
C LEU A 427 -1.68 -4.58 5.23
N ILE A 428 -2.38 -4.68 6.37
CA ILE A 428 -1.90 -4.20 7.67
C ILE A 428 -1.48 -5.28 8.66
N SER A 429 -1.90 -6.53 8.51
CA SER A 429 -1.49 -7.61 9.44
C SER A 429 -0.06 -8.10 9.17
N ARG A 430 0.66 -8.46 10.23
CA ARG A 430 2.04 -8.96 10.19
C ARG A 430 2.19 -10.16 11.11
N GLN A 431 2.89 -11.19 10.65
CA GLN A 431 3.18 -12.41 11.41
C GLN A 431 4.40 -12.20 12.32
N ARG A 432 4.32 -11.20 13.21
CA ARG A 432 5.44 -10.72 14.02
C ARG A 432 4.99 -10.49 15.45
N TYR A 433 5.94 -10.41 16.37
CA TYR A 433 5.64 -10.14 17.77
C TYR A 433 5.58 -8.64 18.04
N TRP A 434 6.58 -7.90 17.56
CA TRP A 434 6.76 -6.50 17.94
C TRP A 434 5.89 -5.54 17.13
N GLY A 435 4.59 -5.53 17.41
CA GLY A 435 3.61 -4.62 16.82
C GLY A 435 2.34 -4.56 17.66
N ALA A 436 1.49 -3.56 17.39
CA ALA A 436 0.23 -3.43 18.11
C ALA A 436 -0.69 -4.64 17.81
N PRO A 437 -1.16 -5.40 18.82
CA PRO A 437 -2.03 -6.55 18.58
C PRO A 437 -3.33 -6.16 17.88
N ILE A 438 -3.77 -6.97 16.91
CA ILE A 438 -5.06 -6.75 16.24
C ILE A 438 -6.20 -7.05 17.23
N PRO A 439 -7.12 -6.11 17.50
CA PRO A 439 -8.13 -6.25 18.55
C PRO A 439 -9.36 -7.08 18.10
N MET A 440 -9.11 -8.27 17.53
CA MET A 440 -10.15 -9.20 17.05
C MET A 440 -10.02 -10.56 17.74
N ILE A 441 -11.15 -11.27 17.84
CA ILE A 441 -11.28 -12.59 18.45
C ILE A 441 -11.99 -13.53 17.46
N HIS A 442 -11.43 -14.73 17.28
CA HIS A 442 -11.93 -15.83 16.47
C HIS A 442 -12.74 -16.79 17.32
N CYS A 443 -14.05 -16.86 17.08
CA CYS A 443 -14.96 -17.78 17.75
C CYS A 443 -15.60 -18.72 16.72
N GLU A 444 -15.55 -20.03 16.97
CA GLU A 444 -16.13 -21.04 16.07
C GLU A 444 -17.64 -20.86 15.85
N LYS A 445 -18.36 -20.31 16.84
CA LYS A 445 -19.81 -20.08 16.77
C LYS A 445 -20.19 -18.73 16.20
N CYS A 446 -19.41 -17.69 16.50
CA CYS A 446 -19.77 -16.30 16.18
C CYS A 446 -18.98 -15.71 15.01
N GLY A 447 -17.98 -16.44 14.49
CA GLY A 447 -17.02 -15.92 13.53
C GLY A 447 -16.02 -14.97 14.18
N ILE A 448 -15.60 -13.97 13.42
CA ILE A 448 -14.68 -12.94 13.89
C ILE A 448 -15.47 -11.86 14.63
N VAL A 449 -15.09 -11.59 15.89
CA VAL A 449 -15.75 -10.60 16.74
C VAL A 449 -14.72 -9.60 17.29
N PRO A 450 -15.06 -8.30 17.36
CA PRO A 450 -14.14 -7.30 17.92
C PRO A 450 -14.00 -7.45 19.43
N VAL A 451 -12.83 -7.06 19.95
CA VAL A 451 -12.63 -6.83 21.38
C VAL A 451 -13.47 -5.61 21.80
N PRO A 452 -14.22 -5.65 22.91
CA PRO A 452 -14.94 -4.47 23.41
C PRO A 452 -13.98 -3.31 23.71
N GLU A 453 -14.35 -2.07 23.37
CA GLU A 453 -13.49 -0.89 23.55
C GLU A 453 -12.99 -0.71 24.99
N LYS A 454 -13.84 -1.02 25.99
CA LYS A 454 -13.49 -0.97 27.42
C LYS A 454 -12.40 -1.95 27.83
N ASP A 455 -12.17 -2.99 27.02
CA ASP A 455 -11.17 -4.03 27.27
C ASP A 455 -9.85 -3.73 26.53
N LEU A 456 -9.74 -2.57 25.86
CA LEU A 456 -8.49 -2.08 25.30
C LEU A 456 -7.61 -1.43 26.39
N PRO A 457 -6.27 -1.55 26.27
CA PRO A 457 -5.55 -2.22 25.19
C PRO A 457 -5.49 -3.74 25.31
N VAL A 458 -5.46 -4.43 24.17
CA VAL A 458 -4.95 -5.80 24.12
C VAL A 458 -3.43 -5.72 24.23
N LEU A 459 -2.90 -6.07 25.40
CA LEU A 459 -1.47 -6.00 25.70
C LEU A 459 -0.68 -7.09 24.98
N LEU A 460 0.52 -6.76 24.52
CA LEU A 460 1.51 -7.76 24.12
C LEU A 460 1.92 -8.61 25.35
N PRO A 461 2.06 -9.94 25.20
CA PRO A 461 2.61 -10.77 26.26
C PRO A 461 4.10 -10.45 26.47
N PRO A 462 4.64 -10.56 27.69
CA PRO A 462 6.06 -10.32 27.97
C PRO A 462 7.01 -11.20 27.14
N ASP A 463 8.19 -10.66 26.81
CA ASP A 463 9.18 -11.31 25.93
C ASP A 463 9.64 -12.70 26.40
N ASP A 464 9.67 -12.96 27.71
CA ASP A 464 10.10 -14.26 28.28
C ASP A 464 9.11 -15.40 27.99
N LYS A 465 7.90 -15.07 27.54
CA LYS A 465 6.85 -16.02 27.14
C LYS A 465 6.78 -16.26 25.64
N VAL A 466 7.62 -15.59 24.85
CA VAL A 466 7.53 -15.61 23.39
C VAL A 466 8.77 -16.27 22.79
N ASP A 467 8.55 -17.28 21.94
CA ASP A 467 9.60 -17.84 21.10
C ASP A 467 9.70 -17.03 19.80
N PHE A 468 10.72 -16.16 19.71
CA PHE A 468 10.95 -15.31 18.55
C PHE A 468 11.52 -16.04 17.32
N VAL A 469 11.74 -17.36 17.39
CA VAL A 469 12.25 -18.12 16.24
C VAL A 469 11.26 -17.99 15.07
N PRO A 470 11.69 -17.46 13.91
CA PRO A 470 10.79 -17.22 12.79
C PRO A 470 10.25 -18.54 12.19
N LYS A 471 9.03 -18.93 12.55
CA LYS A 471 8.35 -20.16 12.09
C LYS A 471 7.44 -19.97 10.88
N GLY A 472 7.41 -18.75 10.32
CA GLY A 472 6.52 -18.42 9.19
C GLY A 472 5.07 -18.13 9.59
N ARG A 473 4.78 -18.05 10.89
CA ARG A 473 3.53 -17.57 11.51
C ARG A 473 3.87 -16.64 12.66
N SER A 474 2.90 -15.86 13.14
CA SER A 474 3.14 -14.94 14.27
C SER A 474 3.63 -15.70 15.51
N PRO A 475 4.69 -15.23 16.20
CA PRO A 475 5.13 -15.79 17.49
C PRO A 475 4.01 -15.81 18.54
N LEU A 476 3.07 -14.85 18.49
CA LEU A 476 1.94 -14.78 19.41
C LEU A 476 1.02 -16.00 19.30
N ALA A 477 0.96 -16.65 18.13
CA ALA A 477 0.17 -17.86 17.93
C ALA A 477 0.62 -19.03 18.83
N ASP A 478 1.87 -19.00 19.29
CA ASP A 478 2.49 -20.03 20.14
C ASP A 478 2.38 -19.70 21.64
N VAL A 479 1.63 -18.66 22.02
CA VAL A 479 1.50 -18.18 23.41
C VAL A 479 0.06 -18.44 23.92
N PRO A 480 -0.22 -19.61 24.54
CA PRO A 480 -1.59 -20.00 24.91
C PRO A 480 -2.28 -19.02 25.86
N GLU A 481 -1.54 -18.41 26.78
CA GLU A 481 -2.07 -17.43 27.75
C GLU A 481 -2.49 -16.09 27.11
N PHE A 482 -1.89 -15.74 25.96
CA PHE A 482 -2.33 -14.59 25.16
C PHE A 482 -3.49 -15.01 24.26
N MET A 483 -3.34 -16.14 23.57
CA MET A 483 -4.26 -16.59 22.54
C MET A 483 -5.62 -17.01 23.10
N ASN A 484 -5.65 -17.77 24.20
CA ASN A 484 -6.89 -18.31 24.73
C ASN A 484 -7.68 -17.22 25.46
N THR A 485 -8.92 -17.00 25.02
CA THR A 485 -9.84 -16.02 25.61
C THR A 485 -11.29 -16.51 25.49
N THR A 486 -12.23 -15.70 25.96
CA THR A 486 -13.67 -15.94 25.80
C THR A 486 -14.26 -15.03 24.73
N CYS A 487 -15.20 -15.55 23.94
CA CYS A 487 -15.94 -14.77 22.97
C CYS A 487 -16.81 -13.72 23.69
N PRO A 488 -16.65 -12.41 23.43
CA PRO A 488 -17.46 -11.37 24.08
C PRO A 488 -18.94 -11.43 23.67
N LYS A 489 -19.29 -12.14 22.59
CA LYS A 489 -20.67 -12.28 22.09
C LYS A 489 -21.43 -13.45 22.69
N CYS A 490 -20.79 -14.62 22.87
CA CYS A 490 -21.47 -15.83 23.33
C CYS A 490 -20.90 -16.44 24.63
N GLY A 491 -19.81 -15.89 25.18
CA GLY A 491 -19.13 -16.40 26.38
C GLY A 491 -18.36 -17.70 26.19
N GLY A 492 -18.45 -18.35 25.02
CA GLY A 492 -17.73 -19.59 24.72
C GLY A 492 -16.21 -19.40 24.52
N PRO A 493 -15.44 -20.51 24.47
CA PRO A 493 -14.00 -20.43 24.18
C PRO A 493 -13.73 -19.82 22.81
N ALA A 494 -12.70 -18.98 22.73
CA ALA A 494 -12.29 -18.29 21.52
C ALA A 494 -10.78 -18.03 21.53
N LYS A 495 -10.25 -17.60 20.39
CA LYS A 495 -8.83 -17.26 20.25
C LYS A 495 -8.65 -15.81 19.81
N ARG A 496 -7.69 -15.08 20.37
CA ARG A 496 -7.31 -13.76 19.83
C ARG A 496 -6.75 -13.90 18.42
N ASP A 497 -6.78 -12.81 17.66
CA ASP A 497 -6.00 -12.74 16.42
C ASP A 497 -4.50 -12.74 16.77
N PRO A 498 -3.70 -13.64 16.18
CA PRO A 498 -2.27 -13.73 16.50
C PRO A 498 -1.44 -12.67 15.77
N ASP A 499 -1.96 -12.02 14.74
CA ASP A 499 -1.18 -11.06 13.96
C ASP A 499 -1.17 -9.68 14.64
N THR A 500 -0.10 -8.93 14.38
CA THR A 500 0.06 -7.55 14.82
C THR A 500 -0.12 -6.60 13.63
N MET A 501 -0.44 -5.34 13.92
CA MET A 501 -0.51 -4.29 12.90
C MET A 501 0.90 -3.86 12.44
N ASP A 502 1.00 -3.50 11.17
CA ASP A 502 2.20 -2.90 10.58
C ASP A 502 2.56 -1.56 11.23
N THR A 503 3.85 -1.22 11.25
CA THR A 503 4.36 0.02 11.84
C THR A 503 3.73 1.28 11.23
N PHE A 504 3.38 1.24 9.94
CA PHE A 504 2.75 2.36 9.26
C PHE A 504 1.36 2.69 9.82
N VAL A 505 0.69 1.75 10.50
CA VAL A 505 -0.59 2.05 11.17
C VAL A 505 -0.39 3.04 12.31
N CYS A 506 0.69 2.90 13.11
CA CYS A 506 1.02 3.87 14.15
C CYS A 506 1.46 5.22 13.56
N SER A 507 2.34 5.21 12.55
CA SER A 507 2.84 6.46 11.95
C SER A 507 1.84 7.18 11.05
N SER A 508 0.65 6.63 10.82
CA SER A 508 -0.40 7.29 10.04
C SER A 508 -1.19 8.34 10.82
N TRP A 509 -1.02 8.43 12.15
CA TRP A 509 -1.83 9.35 12.98
C TRP A 509 -1.08 9.99 14.16
N TYR A 510 0.21 9.70 14.36
CA TYR A 510 1.02 10.24 15.46
C TYR A 510 1.03 11.77 15.56
N TYR A 511 0.93 12.47 14.43
CA TYR A 511 0.81 13.93 14.39
C TYR A 511 -0.47 14.45 15.06
N LEU A 512 -1.53 13.63 15.12
CA LEU A 512 -2.73 13.94 15.90
C LEU A 512 -2.51 13.66 17.38
N ARG A 513 -1.77 12.60 17.73
CA ARG A 513 -1.52 12.25 19.13
C ARG A 513 -0.69 13.30 19.86
N TYR A 514 0.25 13.96 19.18
CA TYR A 514 1.02 15.05 19.77
C TYR A 514 0.19 16.22 20.27
N LEU A 515 -1.03 16.39 19.75
CA LEU A 515 -1.95 17.42 20.17
C LEU A 515 -2.44 17.19 21.60
N ASP A 516 -2.53 15.93 22.03
CA ASP A 516 -3.01 15.54 23.35
C ASP A 516 -2.45 14.15 23.79
N PRO A 517 -1.14 14.07 24.06
CA PRO A 517 -0.44 12.79 24.16
C PRO A 517 -0.71 12.04 25.45
N LYS A 518 -1.27 12.71 26.47
CA LYS A 518 -1.54 12.16 27.81
C LYS A 518 -3.01 11.80 28.04
N ASN A 519 -3.88 11.96 27.03
CA ASN A 519 -5.30 11.67 27.16
C ASN A 519 -5.59 10.17 27.13
N ASP A 520 -6.27 9.69 28.17
CA ASP A 520 -6.62 8.28 28.39
C ASP A 520 -8.06 7.91 27.96
N ASN A 521 -8.86 8.92 27.60
CA ASN A 521 -10.27 8.81 27.20
C ASN A 521 -10.49 8.89 25.68
N GLU A 522 -9.62 9.59 24.94
CA GLU A 522 -9.67 9.67 23.48
C GLU A 522 -8.26 9.78 22.86
N PRO A 523 -8.08 9.44 21.56
CA PRO A 523 -6.78 9.54 20.91
C PRO A 523 -6.24 10.97 20.86
N PHE A 524 -7.12 11.96 20.70
CA PHE A 524 -6.86 13.39 20.79
C PHE A 524 -8.20 14.13 20.84
N THR A 525 -8.27 15.29 21.51
CA THR A 525 -9.51 16.09 21.49
C THR A 525 -9.72 16.81 20.17
N ARG A 526 -10.99 16.95 19.79
CA ARG A 526 -11.37 17.81 18.66
C ARG A 526 -10.94 19.27 18.86
N GLU A 527 -10.98 19.78 20.10
CA GLU A 527 -10.55 21.14 20.42
C GLU A 527 -9.07 21.36 20.08
N ASN A 528 -8.19 20.44 20.48
CA ASN A 528 -6.76 20.56 20.16
C ASN A 528 -6.50 20.37 18.66
N ALA A 529 -7.29 19.54 17.97
CA ALA A 529 -7.24 19.41 16.52
C ALA A 529 -7.61 20.71 15.80
N GLU A 530 -8.73 21.34 16.15
CA GLU A 530 -9.18 22.62 15.57
C GLU A 530 -8.19 23.76 15.87
N LYS A 531 -7.48 23.68 16.99
CA LYS A 531 -6.47 24.66 17.43
C LYS A 531 -5.15 24.57 16.65
N TRP A 532 -4.62 23.36 16.46
CA TRP A 532 -3.26 23.18 15.95
C TRP A 532 -3.16 22.76 14.49
N LEU A 533 -4.17 22.09 13.93
CA LEU A 533 -4.13 21.62 12.55
C LEU A 533 -4.48 22.74 11.55
N PRO A 534 -3.99 22.62 10.29
CA PRO A 534 -3.06 21.60 9.78
C PRO A 534 -1.63 21.82 10.28
N ILE A 535 -0.77 20.81 10.06
CA ILE A 535 0.70 20.97 10.19
C ILE A 535 1.13 22.06 9.21
N ASP A 536 1.84 23.08 9.70
CA ASP A 536 2.27 24.22 8.89
C ASP A 536 3.56 23.90 8.11
N LEU A 537 4.47 23.11 8.69
CA LEU A 537 5.65 22.58 8.01
C LEU A 537 5.95 21.15 8.45
N TYR A 538 6.00 20.23 7.49
CA TYR A 538 6.39 18.83 7.70
C TYR A 538 7.73 18.53 7.01
N ILE A 539 8.71 18.04 7.77
CA ILE A 539 10.09 17.84 7.30
C ILE A 539 10.44 16.35 7.37
N GLY A 540 10.75 15.76 6.22
CA GLY A 540 11.07 14.35 6.08
C GLY A 540 11.84 14.05 4.80
N GLY A 541 12.32 12.81 4.69
CA GLY A 541 13.05 12.27 3.54
C GLY A 541 12.15 11.63 2.50
#